data_AF-A0A942SMH5-F1
#
_entry.id   AF-A0A942SMH5-F1
#
_cell.length_a   1.000
_cell.length_b   1.000
_cell.length_c   1.000
_cell.angle_alpha   90.00
_cell.angle_beta   90.00
_cell.angle_gamma   90.00
#
_symmetry.space_group_name_H-M   'P 1'
#
loop_
_entity.id
_entity.type
_entity.pdbx_description
1 polymer ?
#
loop_
_entity_poly.entity_id
_entity_poly.type
_entity_poly.pdbx_seq_one_letter_code
_entity_poly.pdbx_strand_id
1 'polypeptide(L)'
;MPKSVQKYAKEIIHEIYMAPRKMDGLKKFLGTYESKYPKACEGLKKDKDQLFSFYDFPGIHWQHIRTTNPIESTFATIRHRTRQTKGCGSRTATLAMVYKAILRSTKTMAKIKRSRID
;
A
#
# COMPACT_ATOMS: atom_id res chain seq x y z
N MET A 1 -8.38 4.93 15.82
CA MET A 1 -9.09 5.96 15.04
C MET A 1 -10.42 5.38 14.55
N PRO A 2 -11.57 6.05 14.80
CA PRO A 2 -12.90 5.55 14.44
C PRO A 2 -13.14 5.53 12.92
N LYS A 3 -13.99 4.61 12.43
CA LYS A 3 -14.25 4.39 10.99
C LYS A 3 -14.74 5.64 10.26
N SER A 4 -15.51 6.50 10.93
CA SER A 4 -16.00 7.77 10.37
C SER A 4 -14.88 8.73 9.96
N VAL A 5 -13.77 8.73 10.68
CA VAL A 5 -12.63 9.64 10.46
C VAL A 5 -11.62 9.05 9.46
N GLN A 6 -11.61 7.73 9.27
CA GLN A 6 -10.63 7.05 8.42
C GLN A 6 -10.68 7.48 6.96
N LYS A 7 -11.87 7.82 6.42
CA LYS A 7 -12.01 8.29 5.04
C LYS A 7 -11.19 9.56 4.81
N TYR A 8 -11.40 10.57 5.65
CA TYR A 8 -10.68 11.85 5.58
C TYR A 8 -9.19 11.70 5.90
N ALA A 9 -8.85 10.86 6.89
CA ALA A 9 -7.45 10.57 7.21
C ALA A 9 -6.71 9.93 6.03
N LYS A 10 -7.38 9.03 5.27
CA LYS A 10 -6.80 8.38 4.09
C LYS A 10 -6.54 9.38 2.96
N GLU A 11 -7.42 10.35 2.77
CA GLU A 11 -7.23 11.44 1.78
C GLU A 11 -5.97 12.25 2.12
N ILE A 12 -5.81 12.67 3.38
CA ILE A 12 -4.60 13.39 3.82
C ILE A 12 -3.36 12.51 3.70
N ILE A 13 -3.42 11.22 4.02
CA ILE A 13 -2.29 10.29 3.82
C ILE A 13 -1.90 10.20 2.34
N HIS A 14 -2.88 10.22 1.42
CA HIS A 14 -2.62 10.24 -0.01
C HIS A 14 -1.87 11.50 -0.43
N GLU A 15 -2.20 12.65 0.16
CA GLU A 15 -1.49 13.91 -0.08
C GLU A 15 -0.01 13.83 0.36
N ILE A 16 0.34 13.05 1.39
CA ILE A 16 1.73 12.96 1.89
C ILE A 16 2.71 12.52 0.80
N TYR A 17 2.34 11.53 -0.01
CA TYR A 17 3.20 10.99 -1.07
C TYR A 17 2.86 11.51 -2.48
N MET A 18 1.86 12.40 -2.59
CA MET A 18 1.53 13.15 -3.81
C MET A 18 2.09 14.57 -3.76
N ALA A 19 2.52 15.05 -2.59
CA ALA A 19 3.03 16.39 -2.39
C ALA A 19 4.29 16.68 -3.23
N PRO A 20 4.42 17.89 -3.81
CA PRO A 20 5.65 18.31 -4.48
C PRO A 20 6.86 18.40 -3.53
N ARG A 21 6.61 18.63 -2.23
CA ARG A 21 7.62 18.75 -1.18
C ARG A 21 7.42 17.66 -0.13
N LYS A 22 8.47 16.87 0.14
CA LYS A 22 8.46 15.68 1.01
C LYS A 22 7.76 15.90 2.37
N MET A 23 7.97 17.05 3.01
CA MET A 23 7.57 17.24 4.42
C MET A 23 6.20 17.88 4.65
N ASP A 24 5.61 18.52 3.65
CA ASP A 24 4.44 19.40 3.85
C ASP A 24 3.18 18.60 4.20
N GLY A 25 2.95 17.48 3.50
CA GLY A 25 1.82 16.60 3.79
C GLY A 25 1.94 15.92 5.16
N LEU A 26 3.15 15.50 5.55
CA LEU A 26 3.38 14.86 6.85
C LEU A 26 3.10 15.83 8.01
N LYS A 27 3.57 17.08 7.90
CA LYS A 27 3.31 18.13 8.91
C LYS A 27 1.81 18.39 9.07
N LYS A 28 1.07 18.47 7.96
CA LYS A 28 -0.39 18.66 7.97
C LYS A 28 -1.11 17.51 8.67
N PHE A 29 -0.72 16.26 8.40
CA PHE A 29 -1.32 15.09 9.04
C PHE A 29 -1.07 15.09 10.55
N LEU A 30 0.16 15.34 10.98
CA LEU A 30 0.55 15.40 12.38
C LEU A 30 -0.18 16.51 13.13
N GLY A 31 -0.21 17.74 12.59
CA GLY A 31 -0.92 18.85 13.22
C GLY A 31 -2.43 18.61 13.39
N THR A 32 -3.04 17.81 12.50
CA THR A 32 -4.49 17.53 12.54
C THR A 32 -4.85 16.40 13.51
N TYR A 33 -4.02 15.36 13.59
CA TYR A 33 -4.40 14.11 14.26
C TYR A 33 -3.55 13.73 15.47
N GLU A 34 -2.40 14.36 15.70
CA GLU A 34 -1.48 13.99 16.78
C GLU A 34 -2.14 14.10 18.16
N SER A 35 -2.93 15.15 18.39
CA SER A 35 -3.63 15.36 19.66
C SER A 35 -4.70 14.30 19.97
N LYS A 36 -5.37 13.77 18.94
CA LYS A 36 -6.48 12.80 19.10
C LYS A 36 -6.02 11.35 18.94
N TYR A 37 -5.00 11.10 18.13
CA TYR A 37 -4.53 9.77 17.75
C TYR A 37 -2.99 9.69 17.75
N PRO A 38 -2.34 9.87 18.92
CA PRO A 38 -0.89 9.94 19.01
C PRO A 38 -0.21 8.66 18.52
N LYS A 39 -0.74 7.48 18.86
CA LYS A 39 -0.20 6.18 18.41
C LYS A 39 -0.21 5.99 16.90
N ALA A 40 -1.22 6.52 16.20
CA ALA A 40 -1.27 6.45 14.74
C ALA A 40 -0.23 7.37 14.09
N CYS A 41 0.01 8.53 14.70
CA CYS A 41 1.01 9.49 14.26
C CYS A 41 2.44 9.01 14.55
N GLU A 42 2.65 8.30 15.65
CA GLU A 42 3.95 7.73 16.03
C GLU A 42 4.47 6.75 14.98
N GLY A 43 3.63 5.83 14.49
CA GLY A 43 4.03 4.89 13.42
C GLY A 43 4.48 5.64 12.16
N LEU A 44 3.75 6.67 11.77
CA LEU A 44 4.09 7.48 10.60
C LEU A 44 5.38 8.30 10.80
N LYS A 45 5.66 8.76 12.03
CA LYS A 45 6.93 9.43 12.37
C LYS A 45 8.11 8.47 12.31
N LYS A 46 7.93 7.25 12.81
CA LYS A 46 8.97 6.22 12.85
C LYS A 46 9.40 5.80 11.45
N ASP A 47 8.43 5.59 10.56
CA ASP A 47 8.69 5.04 9.22
C ASP A 47 8.80 6.15 8.14
N LYS A 48 8.98 7.42 8.54
CA LYS A 48 9.03 8.57 7.63
C LYS A 48 10.10 8.44 6.54
N ASP A 49 11.27 7.89 6.88
CA ASP A 49 12.39 7.81 5.95
C ASP A 49 12.11 6.75 4.88
N GLN A 50 11.50 5.64 5.27
CA GLN A 50 11.02 4.62 4.35
C GLN A 50 9.89 5.15 3.46
N LEU A 51 8.97 5.95 4.02
CA LEU A 51 7.86 6.55 3.29
C LEU A 51 8.34 7.46 2.14
N PHE A 52 9.46 8.16 2.31
CA PHE A 52 9.99 9.10 1.31
C PHE A 52 11.09 8.54 0.40
N SER A 53 11.52 7.30 0.61
CA SER A 53 12.55 6.63 -0.22
C SER A 53 12.21 6.60 -1.72
N PHE A 54 10.92 6.60 -2.09
CA PHE A 54 10.52 6.58 -3.50
C PHE A 54 10.90 7.85 -4.28
N TYR A 55 11.10 8.98 -3.60
CA TYR A 55 11.51 10.24 -4.25
C TYR A 55 12.93 10.18 -4.80
N ASP A 56 13.74 9.22 -4.36
CA ASP A 56 15.12 9.05 -4.85
C ASP A 56 15.15 8.35 -6.22
N PHE A 57 13.98 7.89 -6.72
CA PHE A 57 13.81 7.32 -8.05
C PHE A 57 13.24 8.37 -9.04
N PRO A 58 13.46 8.18 -10.36
CA PRO A 58 12.85 9.01 -11.39
C PRO A 58 11.33 9.13 -11.28
N GLY A 59 10.80 10.33 -11.56
CA GLY A 59 9.37 10.64 -11.46
C GLY A 59 8.44 9.71 -12.25
N ILE A 60 8.94 9.17 -13.37
CA ILE A 60 8.21 8.19 -14.21
C ILE A 60 7.86 6.92 -13.41
N HIS A 61 8.72 6.49 -12.49
CA HIS A 61 8.49 5.30 -11.69
C HIS A 61 7.56 5.52 -10.50
N TRP A 62 7.32 6.77 -10.09
CA TRP A 62 6.49 7.08 -8.92
C TRP A 62 5.08 6.52 -9.04
N GLN A 63 4.48 6.48 -10.25
CA GLN A 63 3.16 5.90 -10.44
C GLN A 63 3.13 4.39 -10.12
N HIS A 64 4.21 3.67 -10.45
CA HIS A 64 4.34 2.23 -10.22
C HIS A 64 4.77 1.90 -8.79
N ILE A 65 5.62 2.72 -8.17
CA ILE A 65 6.09 2.49 -6.79
C ILE A 65 4.98 2.78 -5.76
N ARG A 66 4.15 3.81 -6.01
CA ARG A 66 3.10 4.23 -5.08
C ARG A 66 1.84 3.35 -5.12
N THR A 67 1.71 2.43 -6.07
CA THR A 67 0.53 1.56 -6.16
C THR A 67 0.70 0.28 -5.35
N THR A 68 -0.25 0.01 -4.46
CA THR A 68 -0.33 -1.23 -3.69
C THR A 68 -1.13 -2.31 -4.42
N ASN A 69 -1.76 -1.99 -5.55
CA ASN A 69 -2.64 -2.91 -6.29
C ASN A 69 -1.99 -4.28 -6.62
N PRO A 70 -0.72 -4.36 -7.07
CA PRO A 70 -0.03 -5.64 -7.27
C PRO A 70 -0.09 -6.58 -6.05
N ILE A 71 0.02 -6.01 -4.85
CA ILE A 71 0.02 -6.74 -3.58
C ILE A 71 -1.43 -6.94 -3.11
N GLU A 72 -2.23 -5.88 -3.06
CA GLU A 72 -3.59 -5.96 -2.52
C GLU A 72 -4.52 -6.84 -3.36
N SER A 73 -4.43 -6.79 -4.69
CA SER A 73 -5.27 -7.59 -5.60
C SER A 73 -4.99 -9.09 -5.50
N THR A 74 -3.71 -9.46 -5.42
CA THR A 74 -3.29 -10.86 -5.22
C THR A 74 -3.79 -11.39 -3.86
N PHE A 75 -3.53 -10.64 -2.79
CA PHE A 75 -3.97 -11.03 -1.44
C PHE A 75 -5.49 -11.00 -1.26
N ALA A 76 -6.22 -10.13 -1.97
CA ALA A 76 -7.69 -10.12 -1.94
C ALA A 76 -8.25 -11.44 -2.50
N THR A 77 -7.67 -11.97 -3.57
CA THR A 77 -8.04 -13.27 -4.14
C THR A 77 -7.77 -14.41 -3.16
N ILE A 78 -6.61 -14.39 -2.51
CA ILE A 78 -6.24 -15.40 -1.50
C ILE A 78 -7.22 -15.36 -0.33
N ARG A 79 -7.45 -14.18 0.27
CA ARG A 79 -8.40 -14.00 1.38
C ARG A 79 -9.81 -14.44 1.01
N HIS A 80 -10.26 -14.10 -0.20
CA HIS A 80 -11.56 -14.54 -0.71
C HIS A 80 -11.65 -16.07 -0.74
N ARG A 81 -10.65 -16.76 -1.32
CA ARG A 81 -10.62 -18.23 -1.39
C ARG A 81 -10.57 -18.87 -0.01
N THR A 82 -9.74 -18.36 0.90
CA THR A 82 -9.66 -18.85 2.29
C THR A 82 -11.01 -18.73 3.02
N ARG A 83 -11.74 -17.64 2.78
CA ARG A 83 -13.10 -17.46 3.34
C ARG A 83 -14.08 -18.48 2.76
N GLN A 84 -14.02 -18.73 1.44
CA GLN A 84 -14.89 -19.70 0.78
C GLN A 84 -14.61 -21.14 1.22
N THR A 85 -13.36 -21.49 1.46
CA THR A 85 -12.96 -22.82 1.96
C THR A 85 -13.13 -22.99 3.47
N LYS A 86 -13.67 -21.98 4.17
CA LYS A 86 -13.86 -21.95 5.64
C LYS A 86 -12.58 -22.27 6.43
N GLY A 87 -11.43 -21.79 5.95
CA GLY A 87 -10.14 -21.97 6.61
C GLY A 87 -9.03 -22.48 5.69
N CYS A 88 -7.87 -22.75 6.27
CA CYS A 88 -6.79 -23.49 5.64
C CYS A 88 -7.08 -24.99 5.83
N GLY A 89 -7.23 -25.73 4.73
CA GLY A 89 -7.32 -27.19 4.79
C GLY A 89 -5.95 -27.79 5.17
N SER A 90 -5.45 -28.73 4.37
CA SER A 90 -4.08 -29.20 4.54
C SER A 90 -3.04 -28.13 4.15
N ARG A 91 -1.82 -28.23 4.71
CA ARG A 91 -0.67 -27.38 4.35
C ARG A 91 -0.41 -27.41 2.84
N THR A 92 -0.43 -28.61 2.24
CA THR A 92 -0.21 -28.81 0.81
C THR A 92 -1.28 -28.13 -0.04
N ALA A 93 -2.56 -28.24 0.35
CA ALA A 93 -3.66 -27.57 -0.35
C ALA A 93 -3.52 -26.04 -0.29
N THR A 94 -3.11 -25.51 0.86
CA THR A 94 -2.90 -24.07 1.04
C THR A 94 -1.75 -23.56 0.16
N LEU A 95 -0.62 -24.26 0.14
CA LEU A 95 0.52 -23.93 -0.73
C LEU A 95 0.13 -23.96 -2.21
N ALA A 96 -0.55 -25.03 -2.64
CA ALA A 96 -1.00 -25.15 -4.03
C ALA A 96 -1.98 -24.03 -4.42
N MET A 97 -2.89 -23.67 -3.52
CA MET A 97 -3.86 -22.59 -3.74
C MET A 97 -3.17 -21.24 -3.87
N VAL A 98 -2.24 -20.90 -2.97
CA VAL A 98 -1.47 -19.64 -3.02
C VAL A 98 -0.63 -19.58 -4.30
N TYR A 99 0.08 -20.67 -4.64
CA TYR A 99 0.87 -20.74 -5.87
C TYR A 99 0.02 -20.49 -7.12
N LYS A 100 -1.14 -21.16 -7.24
CA LYS A 100 -2.05 -20.97 -8.37
C LYS A 100 -2.69 -19.58 -8.38
N ALA A 101 -2.99 -18.99 -7.22
CA ALA A 101 -3.51 -17.63 -7.13
C ALA A 101 -2.49 -16.61 -7.64
N ILE A 102 -1.23 -16.71 -7.21
CA ILE A 102 -0.13 -15.83 -7.66
C ILE A 102 0.09 -15.98 -9.18
N LEU A 103 0.18 -17.22 -9.69
CA LEU A 103 0.32 -17.48 -11.13
C LEU A 103 -0.84 -16.95 -11.97
N ARG A 104 -2.05 -16.85 -11.41
CA ARG A 104 -3.19 -16.27 -12.12
C ARG A 104 -3.08 -14.75 -12.16
N SER A 105 -2.72 -14.13 -11.04
CA SER A 105 -2.58 -12.67 -10.94
C SER A 105 -1.46 -12.14 -11.85
N THR A 106 -0.34 -12.84 -12.00
CA THR A 106 0.76 -12.42 -12.89
C THR A 106 0.30 -12.23 -14.34
N LYS A 107 -0.72 -12.96 -14.81
CA LYS A 107 -1.27 -12.84 -16.16
C LYS A 107 -2.05 -11.54 -16.38
N THR A 108 -2.60 -10.96 -15.33
CA THR A 108 -3.47 -9.77 -15.40
C THR A 108 -2.80 -8.51 -14.86
N MET A 109 -1.59 -8.61 -14.32
CA MET A 109 -0.85 -7.48 -13.79
C MET A 109 -0.39 -6.54 -14.91
N ALA A 110 -0.55 -5.23 -14.67
CA ALA A 110 -0.09 -4.21 -15.59
C ALA A 110 1.44 -4.27 -15.72
N LYS A 111 1.93 -4.22 -16.96
CA LYS A 111 3.36 -4.18 -17.26
C LYS A 111 3.94 -2.84 -16.79
N ILE A 112 5.16 -2.86 -16.27
CA ILE A 112 5.90 -1.64 -15.96
C ILE A 112 6.17 -0.92 -17.29
N LYS A 113 5.84 0.37 -17.36
CA LYS A 113 6.20 1.20 -18.51
C LYS A 113 7.72 1.31 -18.56
N ARG A 114 8.34 0.76 -19.62
CA ARG A 114 9.78 0.85 -19.84
C ARG A 114 10.14 2.29 -20.21
N SER A 115 10.96 2.95 -19.41
CA SER A 115 11.63 4.17 -19.81
C SER A 115 12.82 3.81 -20.71
N ARG A 116 12.98 4.54 -21.81
CA ARG A 116 14.29 4.65 -22.48
C ARG A 116 15.13 5.50 -21.53
N ILE A 117 16.18 4.93 -20.98
CA ILE A 117 17.19 5.68 -20.23
C ILE A 117 18.10 6.21 -21.33
N ASP A 118 17.93 7.48 -21.69
CA ASP A 118 18.87 8.22 -22.55
C ASP A 118 19.99 8.80 -21.69
#